data_AF-A0A944N498-F1
#
_entry.id   AF-A0A944N498-F1
#
_cell.length_a   1.000
_cell.length_b   1.000
_cell.length_c   1.000
_cell.angle_alpha   90.00
_cell.angle_beta   90.00
_cell.angle_gamma   90.00
#
_symmetry.space_group_name_H-M   'P 1'
#
loop_
_entity.id
_entity.type
_entity.pdbx_description
1 polymer ?
#
loop_
_entity_poly.entity_id
_entity_poly.type
_entity_poly.pdbx_seq_one_letter_code
_entity_poly.pdbx_strand_id
1 'polypeptide(L)'
;MSFKFHLTTIIAVLFFLNSPAPAVALSTVSKTIETETLPLASFLFAQRDPMRVGWYDNSNIQEQKDLRPESTKAVGSLFVQLRPRKYEGEYQLALRVLRDGSHQFQLIRDFTHGQPLNHKRYLTIPFEHLIGAIQGEALRVLFPNDRVEFGGWRHQTTYDWETTDLIAKSFSKYAKYSFPQQVYKQGETFTIPWNILRADLELQPLAVRKPLFIKKDDSGLRYAFYRIQAGDTLYSSVVIRFIGETKHYVRSQNASDLLVLNGLEDAHQLSTGQLIKIPLKWIRAEYLHQVPGIYRISKDLNAEAKEAEPQRGISTEIGLPQAEKLYQISIISQR
;
A
#
# COMPACT_ATOMS: atom_id res chain seq x y z
N MET A 1 44.72 -50.46 -13.75
CA MET A 1 44.47 -51.65 -12.90
C MET A 1 43.67 -51.13 -11.71
N SER A 2 42.37 -51.37 -11.55
CA SER A 2 41.57 -52.58 -11.82
C SER A 2 41.97 -53.76 -10.93
N PHE A 3 41.32 -53.85 -9.77
CA PHE A 3 41.00 -55.13 -9.12
C PHE A 3 39.50 -55.13 -8.80
N LYS A 4 38.86 -56.29 -8.93
CA LYS A 4 37.42 -56.49 -8.80
C LYS A 4 37.17 -57.61 -7.79
N PHE A 5 36.10 -57.45 -7.00
CA PHE A 5 35.25 -58.46 -6.37
C PHE A 5 35.89 -59.75 -5.82
N HIS A 6 35.50 -60.13 -4.60
CA HIS A 6 34.76 -61.37 -4.44
C HIS A 6 33.60 -61.19 -3.43
N LEU A 7 32.68 -62.15 -3.42
CA LEU A 7 31.38 -62.12 -2.77
C LEU A 7 31.21 -63.38 -1.91
N THR A 8 30.78 -63.24 -0.66
CA THR A 8 30.30 -64.36 0.16
C THR A 8 29.07 -63.95 0.95
N THR A 9 27.92 -64.46 0.52
CA THR A 9 26.63 -64.33 1.22
C THR A 9 26.52 -65.41 2.30
N ILE A 10 26.04 -65.06 3.50
CA ILE A 10 25.57 -66.03 4.48
C ILE A 10 24.13 -65.67 4.85
N ILE A 11 23.21 -66.60 4.61
CA ILE A 11 21.81 -66.52 5.02
C ILE A 11 21.63 -67.48 6.19
N ALA A 12 21.13 -66.98 7.31
CA ALA A 12 20.69 -67.80 8.43
C ALA A 12 19.36 -67.24 8.95
N VAL A 13 18.26 -67.93 8.65
CA VAL A 13 16.92 -67.62 9.15
C VAL A 13 16.65 -68.50 10.37
N LEU A 14 16.29 -67.88 11.49
CA LEU A 14 15.60 -68.54 12.60
C LEU A 14 14.43 -67.67 13.05
N PHE A 15 13.33 -68.32 13.39
CA PHE A 15 11.99 -67.72 13.47
C PHE A 15 11.36 -67.99 14.84
N PHE A 16 10.40 -67.13 15.22
CA PHE A 16 9.53 -67.22 16.40
C PHE A 16 10.18 -67.05 17.78
N LEU A 17 9.72 -66.03 18.50
CA LEU A 17 8.78 -66.24 19.59
C LEU A 17 7.81 -65.05 19.69
N ASN A 18 6.52 -65.32 19.78
CA ASN A 18 5.46 -64.31 19.90
C ASN A 18 4.97 -64.24 21.35
N SER A 19 4.93 -63.06 21.95
CA SER A 19 4.04 -62.72 23.07
C SER A 19 3.96 -61.19 23.25
N PRO A 20 2.77 -60.61 23.45
CA PRO A 20 2.61 -59.17 23.55
C PRO A 20 2.83 -58.65 24.99
N ALA A 21 3.56 -57.55 25.12
CA ALA A 21 3.52 -56.70 26.31
C ALA A 21 2.57 -55.52 26.07
N PRO A 22 1.74 -55.11 27.04
CA PRO A 22 0.78 -54.03 26.85
C PRO A 22 1.50 -52.68 26.69
N ALA A 23 1.19 -51.94 25.63
CA ALA A 23 1.70 -50.61 25.42
C ALA A 23 1.09 -49.64 26.46
N VAL A 24 1.89 -49.21 27.44
CA VAL A 24 1.53 -48.10 28.32
C VAL A 24 1.57 -46.83 27.49
N ALA A 25 0.41 -46.43 26.98
CA ALA A 25 0.24 -45.19 26.23
C ALA A 25 0.37 -43.99 27.18
N LEU A 26 1.61 -43.56 27.42
CA LEU A 26 1.88 -42.24 27.97
C LEU A 26 1.32 -41.20 27.02
N SER A 27 0.17 -40.63 27.38
CA SER A 27 -0.50 -39.56 26.66
C SER A 27 0.27 -38.26 26.80
N THR A 28 1.40 -38.16 26.11
CA THR A 28 2.03 -36.87 25.82
C THR A 28 1.05 -36.06 24.99
N VAL A 29 0.24 -35.23 25.68
CA VAL A 29 -0.49 -34.12 25.06
C VAL A 29 0.55 -33.09 24.66
N SER A 30 1.30 -33.41 23.62
CA SER A 30 2.09 -32.47 22.85
C SER A 30 1.09 -31.50 22.24
N LYS A 31 0.79 -30.44 22.99
CA LYS A 31 -0.03 -29.33 22.53
C LYS A 31 0.77 -28.67 21.42
N THR A 32 0.51 -29.08 20.18
CA THR A 32 1.12 -28.50 18.99
C THR A 32 0.77 -27.03 18.97
N ILE A 33 1.70 -26.20 19.46
CA ILE A 33 1.70 -24.78 19.15
C ILE A 33 2.10 -24.74 17.69
N GLU A 34 1.11 -24.65 16.80
CA GLU A 34 1.34 -24.25 15.43
C GLU A 34 1.86 -22.82 15.46
N THR A 35 3.18 -22.68 15.61
CA THR A 35 3.88 -21.41 15.43
C THR A 35 3.58 -20.97 14.01
N GLU A 36 2.76 -19.92 13.87
CA GLU A 36 2.30 -19.41 12.58
C GLU A 36 3.50 -18.85 11.81
N THR A 37 4.20 -19.72 11.06
CA THR A 37 5.37 -19.33 10.27
C THR A 37 4.91 -18.59 9.02
N LEU A 38 4.50 -17.33 9.22
CA LEU A 38 3.91 -16.47 8.21
C LEU A 38 4.82 -16.39 6.98
N PRO A 39 4.35 -16.87 5.82
CA PRO A 39 5.18 -16.89 4.62
C PRO A 39 5.47 -15.47 4.16
N LEU A 40 6.71 -15.21 3.73
CA LEU A 40 7.11 -13.97 3.06
C LEU A 40 6.25 -13.73 1.82
N ALA A 41 5.18 -12.95 1.98
CA ALA A 41 4.13 -12.79 0.98
C ALA A 41 4.72 -12.11 -0.26
N SER A 42 4.77 -12.85 -1.36
CA SER A 42 5.53 -12.47 -2.55
C SER A 42 4.65 -11.69 -3.51
N PHE A 43 5.15 -10.56 -4.01
CA PHE A 43 4.42 -9.69 -4.92
C PHE A 43 5.28 -9.18 -6.08
N LEU A 44 4.63 -8.92 -7.21
CA LEU A 44 5.27 -8.32 -8.37
C LEU A 44 5.10 -6.80 -8.31
N PHE A 45 6.19 -6.13 -8.00
CA PHE A 45 6.31 -4.69 -8.20
C PHE A 45 6.80 -4.42 -9.64
N ALA A 46 7.25 -3.19 -9.88
CA ALA A 46 7.72 -2.62 -11.14
C ALA A 46 8.44 -3.54 -12.12
N GLN A 47 7.97 -3.61 -13.37
CA GLN A 47 8.58 -4.41 -14.45
C GLN A 47 8.71 -5.90 -14.05
N ARG A 48 7.82 -6.36 -13.15
CA ARG A 48 7.84 -7.66 -12.47
C ARG A 48 9.04 -7.85 -11.52
N ASP A 49 9.54 -6.77 -10.92
CA ASP A 49 10.46 -6.79 -9.78
C ASP A 49 9.89 -7.71 -8.69
N PRO A 50 10.52 -8.86 -8.39
CA PRO A 50 9.95 -9.85 -7.49
C PRO A 50 10.27 -9.48 -6.04
N MET A 51 9.33 -8.78 -5.39
CA MET A 51 9.43 -8.35 -4.01
C MET A 51 8.74 -9.33 -3.06
N ARG A 52 9.03 -9.21 -1.78
CA ARG A 52 8.35 -9.95 -0.70
C ARG A 52 8.11 -9.00 0.46
N VAL A 53 6.94 -9.06 1.08
CA VAL A 53 6.65 -8.34 2.32
C VAL A 53 6.65 -9.30 3.50
N GLY A 54 7.05 -8.80 4.68
CA GLY A 54 7.06 -9.55 5.92
C GLY A 54 6.96 -8.62 7.14
N TRP A 55 7.01 -9.24 8.31
CA TRP A 55 6.83 -8.63 9.63
C TRP A 55 7.90 -9.18 10.59
N TYR A 56 8.40 -8.34 11.50
CA TYR A 56 9.39 -8.74 12.50
C TYR A 56 8.72 -9.28 13.77
N ASP A 57 8.71 -10.61 13.87
CA ASP A 57 8.40 -11.35 15.10
C ASP A 57 9.63 -11.49 16.00
N ASN A 58 9.41 -11.55 17.32
CA ASN A 58 10.40 -11.94 18.32
C ASN A 58 10.23 -13.39 18.82
N SER A 59 9.16 -14.10 18.47
CA SER A 59 8.86 -15.47 18.96
C SER A 59 9.98 -16.48 18.70
N ASN A 60 10.79 -16.26 17.66
CA ASN A 60 11.85 -17.15 17.20
C ASN A 60 13.29 -16.63 17.43
N ILE A 61 13.52 -15.69 18.37
CA ILE A 61 14.88 -15.33 18.80
C ILE A 61 15.43 -16.40 19.76
N GLN A 62 15.57 -17.63 19.27
CA GLN A 62 16.21 -18.73 20.00
C GLN A 62 17.19 -19.57 19.16
N GLU A 63 17.51 -19.18 17.91
CA GLU A 63 18.58 -19.87 17.14
C GLU A 63 19.38 -19.00 16.15
N GLN A 64 19.87 -17.83 16.60
CA GLN A 64 20.96 -17.13 15.89
C GLN A 64 21.93 -16.46 16.88
N LYS A 65 22.94 -17.24 17.31
CA LYS A 65 23.90 -16.85 18.37
C LYS A 65 25.02 -15.91 17.89
N ASP A 66 25.19 -15.78 16.58
CA ASP A 66 26.15 -14.89 15.94
C ASP A 66 25.44 -13.86 15.06
N LEU A 67 25.20 -12.67 15.62
CA LEU A 67 25.31 -11.36 14.96
C LEU A 67 25.25 -10.26 16.04
N ARG A 68 26.02 -9.19 15.86
CA ARG A 68 26.18 -8.08 16.83
C ARG A 68 25.13 -6.99 16.55
N PRO A 69 24.79 -6.10 17.51
CA PRO A 69 23.48 -5.45 17.54
C PRO A 69 23.20 -4.60 16.29
N GLU A 70 22.24 -5.05 15.50
CA GLU A 70 21.68 -4.28 14.39
C GLU A 70 20.90 -3.06 14.89
N SER A 71 20.72 -2.09 13.98
CA SER A 71 19.77 -0.99 14.16
C SER A 71 18.40 -1.52 14.59
N THR A 72 17.84 -0.92 15.65
CA THR A 72 16.73 -1.48 16.44
C THR A 72 15.52 -1.87 15.59
N LYS A 73 15.47 -3.15 15.16
CA LYS A 73 14.33 -3.78 14.51
C LYS A 73 13.21 -3.89 15.55
N ALA A 74 12.37 -2.86 15.59
CA ALA A 74 11.24 -2.82 16.51
C ALA A 74 10.29 -3.97 16.20
N VAL A 75 10.06 -4.81 17.21
CA VAL A 75 9.06 -5.90 17.17
C VAL A 75 7.72 -5.33 16.71
N GLY A 76 7.05 -6.00 15.78
CA GLY A 76 5.83 -5.47 15.18
C GLY A 76 6.03 -4.73 13.85
N SER A 77 7.24 -4.28 13.50
CA SER A 77 7.46 -3.52 12.26
C SER A 77 7.39 -4.39 10.99
N LEU A 78 6.84 -3.83 9.91
CA LEU A 78 6.85 -4.43 8.58
C LEU A 78 8.20 -4.19 7.86
N PHE A 79 8.50 -5.03 6.87
CA PHE A 79 9.62 -4.83 5.94
C PHE A 79 9.30 -5.33 4.54
N VAL A 80 10.06 -4.87 3.54
CA VAL A 80 10.03 -5.42 2.17
C VAL A 80 11.42 -5.90 1.78
N GLN A 81 11.50 -7.13 1.30
CA GLN A 81 12.65 -7.68 0.60
C GLN A 81 12.53 -7.43 -0.89
N LEU A 82 13.54 -6.81 -1.48
CA LEU A 82 13.65 -6.57 -2.92
C LEU A 82 15.05 -6.90 -3.43
N ARG A 83 15.24 -6.95 -4.75
CA ARG A 83 16.57 -7.12 -5.34
C ARG A 83 16.99 -5.84 -6.07
N PRO A 84 18.29 -5.49 -6.05
CA PRO A 84 18.86 -4.57 -7.03
C PRO A 84 18.70 -5.15 -8.43
N ARG A 85 18.47 -4.31 -9.42
CA ARG A 85 18.43 -4.72 -10.84
C ARG A 85 19.86 -4.91 -11.37
N LYS A 86 20.00 -5.58 -12.53
CA LYS A 86 21.31 -5.75 -13.15
C LYS A 86 21.89 -4.38 -13.52
N TYR A 87 23.11 -4.10 -13.07
CA TYR A 87 23.81 -2.81 -13.22
C TYR A 87 23.19 -1.60 -12.47
N GLU A 88 22.27 -1.83 -11.53
CA GLU A 88 21.69 -0.74 -10.73
C GLU A 88 22.63 -0.30 -9.58
N GLY A 89 23.00 0.98 -9.57
CA GLY A 89 23.80 1.58 -8.50
C GLY A 89 22.95 2.09 -7.31
N GLU A 90 23.61 2.42 -6.19
CA GLU A 90 22.97 2.88 -4.95
C GLU A 90 22.00 4.05 -5.17
N TYR A 91 22.41 5.04 -5.96
CA TYR A 91 21.61 6.21 -6.33
C TYR A 91 20.32 5.84 -7.08
N GLN A 92 20.43 4.90 -8.04
CA GLN A 92 19.30 4.47 -8.87
C GLN A 92 18.32 3.60 -8.06
N LEU A 93 18.85 2.68 -7.25
CA LEU A 93 18.06 1.89 -6.32
C LEU A 93 17.30 2.78 -5.34
N ALA A 94 17.98 3.76 -4.74
CA ALA A 94 17.36 4.72 -3.83
C ALA A 94 16.25 5.54 -4.51
N LEU A 95 16.50 6.05 -5.73
CA LEU A 95 15.49 6.75 -6.52
C LEU A 95 14.27 5.87 -6.88
N ARG A 96 14.48 4.56 -7.08
CA ARG A 96 13.40 3.59 -7.38
C ARG A 96 12.58 3.21 -6.14
N VAL A 97 13.19 3.10 -4.96
CA VAL A 97 12.56 2.41 -3.81
C VAL A 97 12.39 3.26 -2.55
N LEU A 98 13.22 4.29 -2.30
CA LEU A 98 13.21 5.05 -1.04
C LEU A 98 12.30 6.28 -1.11
N ARG A 99 11.65 6.59 0.01
CA ARG A 99 10.61 7.62 0.13
C ARG A 99 11.07 8.99 -0.37
N ASP A 100 12.28 9.38 0.03
CA ASP A 100 12.93 10.64 -0.29
C ASP A 100 13.93 10.50 -1.47
N GLY A 101 13.82 9.38 -2.20
CA GLY A 101 14.53 9.12 -3.45
C GLY A 101 16.05 9.04 -3.29
N SER A 102 16.76 9.59 -4.28
CA SER A 102 18.22 9.52 -4.34
C SER A 102 18.95 10.26 -3.23
N HIS A 103 18.32 11.24 -2.56
CA HIS A 103 18.94 11.96 -1.44
C HIS A 103 19.34 11.04 -0.27
N GLN A 104 18.68 9.89 -0.14
CA GLN A 104 18.96 8.87 0.88
C GLN A 104 19.80 7.68 0.37
N PHE A 105 20.52 7.81 -0.75
CA PHE A 105 21.31 6.71 -1.31
C PHE A 105 22.34 6.10 -0.34
N GLN A 106 22.79 6.86 0.66
CA GLN A 106 23.69 6.39 1.70
C GLN A 106 23.05 5.32 2.61
N LEU A 107 21.73 5.38 2.87
CA LEU A 107 21.01 4.38 3.68
C LEU A 107 21.05 2.97 3.06
N ILE A 108 21.26 2.88 1.73
CA ILE A 108 21.47 1.60 1.03
C ILE A 108 22.72 0.87 1.57
N ARG A 109 23.73 1.60 2.05
CA ARG A 109 24.94 1.04 2.67
C ARG A 109 24.66 0.49 4.06
N ASP A 110 23.76 1.13 4.81
CA ASP A 110 23.34 0.64 6.12
C ASP A 110 22.55 -0.67 5.97
N PHE A 111 21.60 -0.72 5.03
CA PHE A 111 20.82 -1.92 4.71
C PHE A 111 21.66 -3.08 4.10
N THR A 112 22.84 -2.79 3.54
CA THR A 112 23.79 -3.80 3.05
C THR A 112 24.93 -4.09 4.03
N HIS A 113 24.98 -3.44 5.19
CA HIS A 113 26.09 -3.48 6.14
C HIS A 113 27.46 -3.22 5.47
N GLY A 114 27.50 -2.22 4.57
CA GLY A 114 28.67 -1.83 3.79
C GLY A 114 29.08 -2.78 2.67
N GLN A 115 28.31 -3.85 2.40
CA GLN A 115 28.59 -4.78 1.31
C GLN A 115 28.15 -4.22 -0.06
N PRO A 116 28.87 -4.54 -1.15
CA PRO A 116 28.50 -4.08 -2.49
C PRO A 116 27.16 -4.68 -2.95
N LEU A 117 26.36 -3.87 -3.66
CA LEU A 117 25.04 -4.27 -4.17
C LEU A 117 25.11 -5.51 -5.07
N ASN A 118 24.26 -6.49 -4.77
CA ASN A 118 24.23 -7.78 -5.44
C ASN A 118 22.82 -8.13 -5.94
N HIS A 119 22.59 -7.99 -7.25
CA HIS A 119 21.32 -8.26 -7.92
C HIS A 119 20.78 -9.71 -7.76
N LYS A 120 21.59 -10.65 -7.26
CA LYS A 120 21.16 -12.03 -6.97
C LYS A 120 20.63 -12.24 -5.55
N ARG A 121 20.94 -11.32 -4.62
CA ARG A 121 20.54 -11.38 -3.21
C ARG A 121 19.35 -10.45 -2.94
N TYR A 122 18.57 -10.79 -1.93
CA TYR A 122 17.54 -9.90 -1.38
C TYR A 122 18.18 -8.89 -0.44
N LEU A 123 17.78 -7.63 -0.56
CA LEU A 123 18.00 -6.54 0.38
C LEU A 123 16.71 -6.35 1.17
N THR A 124 16.79 -6.38 2.49
CA THR A 124 15.65 -6.10 3.38
C THR A 124 15.64 -4.61 3.71
N ILE A 125 14.57 -3.91 3.37
CA ILE A 125 14.38 -2.48 3.69
C ILE A 125 13.21 -2.36 4.68
N PRO A 126 13.36 -1.66 5.81
CA PRO A 126 12.25 -1.39 6.73
C PRO A 126 11.13 -0.62 6.01
N PHE A 127 9.89 -0.97 6.30
CA PHE A 127 8.74 -0.53 5.52
C PHE A 127 8.66 1.00 5.38
N GLU A 128 8.88 1.72 6.48
CA GLU A 128 8.80 3.18 6.61
C GLU A 128 9.72 3.96 5.66
N HIS A 129 10.87 3.39 5.27
CA HIS A 129 11.83 4.03 4.36
C HIS A 129 11.41 3.96 2.88
N LEU A 130 10.44 3.13 2.53
CA LEU A 130 10.04 2.89 1.14
C LEU A 130 9.13 4.00 0.58
N ILE A 131 9.09 4.14 -0.74
CA ILE A 131 8.04 4.94 -1.39
C ILE A 131 6.66 4.35 -1.05
N GLY A 132 5.69 5.25 -0.82
CA GLY A 132 4.33 4.85 -0.44
C GLY A 132 3.68 3.87 -1.42
N ALA A 133 4.01 3.91 -2.70
CA ALA A 133 3.42 2.97 -3.66
C ALA A 133 4.00 1.53 -3.57
N ILE A 134 5.24 1.33 -3.10
CA ILE A 134 5.71 -0.02 -2.71
C ILE A 134 4.96 -0.46 -1.45
N GLN A 135 4.87 0.42 -0.46
CA GLN A 135 4.13 0.17 0.78
C GLN A 135 2.67 -0.21 0.49
N GLY A 136 2.00 0.46 -0.45
CA GLY A 136 0.61 0.20 -0.82
C GLY A 136 0.38 -1.15 -1.50
N GLU A 137 1.23 -1.55 -2.45
CA GLU A 137 1.13 -2.90 -3.04
C GLU A 137 1.51 -3.97 -2.00
N ALA A 138 2.46 -3.70 -1.10
CA ALA A 138 2.81 -4.59 0.00
C ALA A 138 1.65 -4.76 1.02
N LEU A 139 0.92 -3.69 1.36
CA LEU A 139 -0.25 -3.74 2.24
C LEU A 139 -1.42 -4.52 1.63
N ARG A 140 -1.68 -4.38 0.32
CA ARG A 140 -2.69 -5.21 -0.39
C ARG A 140 -2.38 -6.71 -0.34
N VAL A 141 -1.11 -7.06 -0.18
CA VAL A 141 -0.61 -8.44 -0.23
C VAL A 141 -0.51 -9.05 1.17
N LEU A 142 -0.20 -8.25 2.21
CA LEU A 142 -0.36 -8.65 3.61
C LEU A 142 -1.82 -8.78 4.00
N PHE A 143 -2.68 -7.84 3.60
CA PHE A 143 -4.06 -7.77 4.04
C PHE A 143 -5.01 -8.03 2.86
N PRO A 144 -5.10 -9.27 2.35
CA PRO A 144 -5.85 -9.59 1.12
C PRO A 144 -7.38 -9.44 1.27
N ASN A 145 -7.87 -9.37 2.50
CA ASN A 145 -9.29 -9.12 2.81
C ASN A 145 -9.66 -7.62 2.73
N ASP A 146 -8.66 -6.73 2.79
CA ASP A 146 -8.85 -5.29 2.76
C ASP A 146 -9.33 -4.80 1.39
N ARG A 147 -10.16 -3.76 1.40
CA ARG A 147 -10.81 -3.25 0.18
C ARG A 147 -11.22 -1.80 0.28
N VAL A 148 -11.38 -1.17 -0.89
CA VAL A 148 -12.03 0.13 -1.02
C VAL A 148 -13.50 -0.01 -0.62
N GLU A 149 -13.98 0.88 0.25
CA GLU A 149 -15.38 0.95 0.68
C GLU A 149 -15.86 2.43 0.67
N PHE A 150 -17.15 2.64 0.90
CA PHE A 150 -17.74 3.97 1.03
C PHE A 150 -17.09 4.72 2.21
N GLY A 151 -16.52 5.90 1.95
CA GLY A 151 -15.91 6.75 2.99
C GLY A 151 -14.51 6.35 3.49
N GLY A 152 -13.98 5.18 3.14
CA GLY A 152 -12.60 4.82 3.48
C GLY A 152 -12.09 3.49 2.93
N TRP A 153 -10.88 3.14 3.35
CA TRP A 153 -10.30 1.82 3.12
C TRP A 153 -10.83 0.88 4.21
N ARG A 154 -11.65 -0.11 3.87
CA ARG A 154 -12.10 -1.13 4.81
C ARG A 154 -10.95 -2.09 5.07
N HIS A 155 -10.52 -2.11 6.31
CA HIS A 155 -9.58 -3.08 6.82
C HIS A 155 -10.30 -4.25 7.50
N GLN A 156 -9.75 -5.45 7.37
CA GLN A 156 -10.23 -6.66 8.04
C GLN A 156 -9.05 -7.37 8.69
N THR A 157 -9.08 -7.43 10.02
CA THR A 157 -8.06 -8.10 10.84
C THR A 157 -7.88 -9.52 10.32
N THR A 158 -6.68 -9.82 9.83
CA THR A 158 -6.34 -11.07 9.14
C THR A 158 -5.46 -11.96 10.02
N TYR A 159 -4.69 -11.40 10.95
CA TYR A 159 -3.77 -12.13 11.83
C TYR A 159 -3.81 -11.66 13.29
N ASP A 160 -3.36 -12.51 14.22
CA ASP A 160 -3.35 -12.24 15.67
C ASP A 160 -2.25 -11.25 16.13
N TRP A 161 -1.23 -11.01 15.31
CA TRP A 161 -0.15 -10.05 15.61
C TRP A 161 -0.50 -8.60 15.26
N GLU A 162 -1.68 -8.36 14.69
CA GLU A 162 -2.10 -7.02 14.28
C GLU A 162 -2.40 -6.12 15.49
N THR A 163 -1.89 -4.90 15.46
CA THR A 163 -2.07 -3.93 16.55
C THR A 163 -2.49 -2.56 16.03
N THR A 164 -3.20 -1.80 16.88
CA THR A 164 -3.64 -0.43 16.57
C THR A 164 -2.49 0.46 16.11
N ASP A 165 -1.33 0.35 16.75
CA ASP A 165 -0.11 1.11 16.44
C ASP A 165 0.48 0.71 15.07
N LEU A 166 0.54 -0.60 14.76
CA LEU A 166 1.03 -1.10 13.48
C LEU A 166 0.16 -0.63 12.31
N ILE A 167 -1.16 -0.76 12.44
CA ILE A 167 -2.10 -0.30 11.40
C ILE A 167 -2.10 1.24 11.31
N ALA A 168 -2.00 1.97 12.43
CA ALA A 168 -1.95 3.43 12.43
C ALA A 168 -0.68 3.97 11.74
N LYS A 169 0.49 3.38 12.00
CA LYS A 169 1.76 3.70 11.33
C LYS A 169 1.76 3.33 9.85
N SER A 170 1.20 2.17 9.51
CA SER A 170 1.22 1.67 8.14
C SER A 170 0.30 2.48 7.22
N PHE A 171 -0.97 2.65 7.60
CA PHE A 171 -2.02 3.19 6.74
C PHE A 171 -2.26 4.70 6.90
N SER A 172 -2.05 5.28 8.10
CA SER A 172 -2.53 6.62 8.42
C SER A 172 -1.44 7.70 8.41
N LYS A 173 -1.85 8.97 8.24
CA LYS A 173 -0.98 10.15 8.31
C LYS A 173 -0.45 10.43 9.72
N TYR A 174 -1.04 9.82 10.74
CA TYR A 174 -0.77 10.10 12.14
C TYR A 174 -0.44 8.80 12.88
N ALA A 175 0.83 8.53 13.15
CA ALA A 175 1.29 7.30 13.80
C ALA A 175 0.68 7.03 15.20
N LYS A 176 -0.10 7.97 15.77
CA LYS A 176 -0.84 7.83 17.04
C LYS A 176 -2.37 7.94 16.84
N TYR A 177 -2.89 7.67 15.65
CA TYR A 177 -4.34 7.62 15.45
C TYR A 177 -4.95 6.40 16.15
N SER A 178 -5.79 6.62 17.16
CA SER A 178 -6.57 5.54 17.75
C SER A 178 -7.76 5.22 16.85
N PHE A 179 -7.78 4.01 16.30
CA PHE A 179 -9.00 3.43 15.77
C PHE A 179 -10.00 3.17 16.93
N PRO A 180 -11.31 3.11 16.66
CA PRO A 180 -12.32 2.87 17.69
C PRO A 180 -12.30 1.44 18.25
N GLN A 181 -11.57 0.53 17.59
CA GLN A 181 -11.48 -0.88 17.96
C GLN A 181 -10.33 -1.10 18.96
N GLN A 182 -10.68 -1.48 20.19
CA GLN A 182 -9.73 -1.68 21.30
C GLN A 182 -9.06 -3.06 21.31
N VAL A 183 -9.62 -4.05 20.60
CA VAL A 183 -9.09 -5.41 20.46
C VAL A 183 -9.22 -5.81 19.01
N TYR A 184 -8.13 -6.28 18.41
CA TYR A 184 -8.09 -6.77 17.03
C TYR A 184 -8.26 -8.29 17.08
N LYS A 185 -9.47 -8.80 16.81
CA LYS A 185 -9.69 -10.24 16.59
C LYS A 185 -9.83 -10.52 15.10
N GLN A 186 -9.30 -11.66 14.64
CA GLN A 186 -9.43 -12.09 13.24
C GLN A 186 -10.89 -12.02 12.76
N GLY A 187 -11.08 -11.50 11.55
CA GLY A 187 -12.39 -11.30 10.94
C GLY A 187 -13.13 -10.03 11.37
N GLU A 188 -12.76 -9.37 12.46
CA GLU A 188 -13.33 -8.06 12.82
C GLU A 188 -12.85 -6.98 11.82
N THR A 189 -13.76 -6.08 11.41
CA THR A 189 -13.51 -5.11 10.33
C THR A 189 -13.85 -3.68 10.74
N PHE A 190 -13.02 -2.73 10.31
CA PHE A 190 -13.27 -1.30 10.46
C PHE A 190 -12.83 -0.51 9.23
N THR A 191 -13.39 0.68 9.06
CA THR A 191 -13.06 1.58 7.94
C THR A 191 -12.00 2.59 8.37
N ILE A 192 -10.89 2.67 7.65
CA ILE A 192 -9.85 3.70 7.76
C ILE A 192 -10.25 4.89 6.87
N PRO A 193 -10.72 6.03 7.42
CA PRO A 193 -11.34 7.07 6.59
C PRO A 193 -10.35 7.80 5.67
N TRP A 194 -10.81 8.24 4.49
CA TRP A 194 -9.95 8.87 3.47
C TRP A 194 -9.21 10.13 3.95
N ASN A 195 -9.73 10.84 4.96
CA ASN A 195 -9.08 12.04 5.50
C ASN A 195 -7.80 11.71 6.31
N ILE A 196 -7.74 10.57 7.02
CA ILE A 196 -6.55 10.11 7.74
C ILE A 196 -5.66 9.19 6.92
N LEU A 197 -6.21 8.48 5.92
CA LEU A 197 -5.45 7.55 5.08
C LEU A 197 -4.32 8.28 4.33
N ARG A 198 -3.15 7.64 4.25
CA ARG A 198 -2.00 8.13 3.48
C ARG A 198 -2.26 8.02 1.97
N ALA A 199 -2.36 9.18 1.32
CA ALA A 199 -2.55 9.27 -0.13
C ALA A 199 -1.35 8.72 -0.92
N ASP A 200 -0.14 8.75 -0.36
CA ASP A 200 1.07 8.22 -1.00
C ASP A 200 1.08 6.69 -1.10
N LEU A 201 0.20 5.97 -0.39
CA LEU A 201 0.01 4.53 -0.54
C LEU A 201 -0.76 4.11 -1.80
N GLU A 202 -1.35 5.06 -2.52
CA GLU A 202 -2.26 4.82 -3.65
C GLU A 202 -3.44 3.84 -3.36
N LEU A 203 -3.72 3.51 -2.09
CA LEU A 203 -4.86 2.65 -1.71
C LEU A 203 -6.20 3.30 -2.09
N GLN A 204 -6.24 4.62 -2.02
CA GLN A 204 -7.33 5.46 -2.53
C GLN A 204 -7.39 5.41 -4.08
N PRO A 205 -8.54 5.08 -4.71
CA PRO A 205 -8.74 5.28 -6.14
C PRO A 205 -8.83 6.76 -6.51
N LEU A 206 -7.66 7.38 -6.64
CA LEU A 206 -7.45 8.75 -7.12
C LEU A 206 -7.69 8.84 -8.64
N ALA A 207 -8.09 10.02 -9.09
CA ALA A 207 -8.11 10.43 -10.50
C ALA A 207 -7.41 11.78 -10.67
N VAL A 208 -6.99 12.09 -11.90
CA VAL A 208 -6.40 13.38 -12.26
C VAL A 208 -7.31 14.12 -13.23
N ARG A 209 -7.37 15.45 -13.13
CA ARG A 209 -8.11 16.30 -14.06
C ARG A 209 -7.37 16.40 -15.39
N LYS A 210 -8.13 16.52 -16.49
CA LYS A 210 -7.57 16.84 -17.82
C LYS A 210 -6.70 18.13 -17.72
N PRO A 211 -5.59 18.23 -18.47
CA PRO A 211 -5.14 17.33 -19.55
C PRO A 211 -4.36 16.08 -19.08
N LEU A 212 -4.15 15.90 -17.78
CA LEU A 212 -3.52 14.69 -17.25
C LEU A 212 -4.48 13.49 -17.37
N PHE A 213 -3.91 12.29 -17.39
CA PHE A 213 -4.62 11.02 -17.18
C PHE A 213 -3.76 10.06 -16.36
N ILE A 214 -4.36 9.14 -15.60
CA ILE A 214 -3.60 8.09 -14.89
C ILE A 214 -3.39 6.90 -15.84
N LYS A 215 -2.17 6.36 -15.85
CA LYS A 215 -1.86 5.05 -16.42
C LYS A 215 -0.94 4.32 -15.43
N LYS A 216 -1.02 2.97 -15.36
CA LYS A 216 0.10 2.17 -14.88
C LYS A 216 1.18 2.18 -15.97
N ASP A 217 2.42 2.50 -15.62
CA ASP A 217 3.55 2.36 -16.54
C ASP A 217 4.06 0.91 -16.56
N ASP A 218 5.15 0.63 -17.26
CA ASP A 218 5.75 -0.73 -17.27
C ASP A 218 6.24 -1.13 -15.86
N SER A 219 6.50 -0.12 -15.02
CA SER A 219 6.77 -0.23 -13.60
C SER A 219 5.52 -0.46 -12.73
N GLY A 220 4.33 -0.69 -13.31
CA GLY A 220 3.11 -1.09 -12.59
C GLY A 220 2.55 -0.06 -11.60
N LEU A 221 3.31 0.99 -11.31
CA LEU A 221 2.99 2.15 -10.51
C LEU A 221 2.04 3.07 -11.27
N ARG A 222 1.16 3.77 -10.56
CA ARG A 222 0.34 4.80 -11.20
C ARG A 222 1.09 6.11 -11.25
N TYR A 223 1.23 6.63 -12.46
CA TYR A 223 1.74 7.96 -12.71
C TYR A 223 0.65 8.81 -13.36
N ALA A 224 0.69 10.11 -13.10
CA ALA A 224 0.00 11.06 -13.95
C ALA A 224 0.81 11.17 -15.24
N PHE A 225 0.15 10.97 -16.37
CA PHE A 225 0.74 11.18 -17.68
C PHE A 225 0.19 12.45 -18.31
N TYR A 226 1.10 13.27 -18.82
CA TYR A 226 0.79 14.39 -19.70
C TYR A 226 1.20 14.07 -21.13
N ARG A 227 0.45 14.54 -22.13
CA ARG A 227 0.85 14.46 -23.53
C ARG A 227 1.39 15.82 -23.98
N ILE A 228 2.66 15.86 -24.39
CA ILE A 228 3.32 17.06 -24.92
C ILE A 228 2.56 17.59 -26.13
N GLN A 229 2.19 18.87 -26.10
CA GLN A 229 1.60 19.61 -27.22
C GLN A 229 2.69 20.36 -28.01
N ALA A 230 2.35 20.90 -29.19
CA ALA A 230 3.27 21.74 -29.93
C ALA A 230 3.61 23.00 -29.13
N GLY A 231 4.90 23.27 -28.93
CA GLY A 231 5.41 24.42 -28.16
C GLY A 231 5.47 24.23 -26.64
N ASP A 232 5.11 23.04 -26.11
CA ASP A 232 5.30 22.74 -24.70
C ASP A 232 6.79 22.56 -24.33
N THR A 233 7.15 22.89 -23.08
CA THR A 233 8.46 22.54 -22.50
C THR A 233 8.30 21.77 -21.19
N LEU A 234 9.30 20.98 -20.80
CA LEU A 234 9.27 20.29 -19.50
C LEU A 234 9.13 21.28 -18.34
N TYR A 235 9.80 22.43 -18.43
CA TYR A 235 9.86 23.39 -17.34
C TYR A 235 8.56 24.19 -17.17
N SER A 236 8.05 24.79 -18.24
CA SER A 236 6.81 25.59 -18.20
C SER A 236 5.56 24.71 -18.14
N SER A 237 5.40 23.80 -19.11
CA SER A 237 4.15 23.09 -19.35
C SER A 237 3.94 21.89 -18.43
N VAL A 238 5.01 21.37 -17.81
CA VAL A 238 4.94 20.23 -16.88
C VAL A 238 5.31 20.63 -15.45
N VAL A 239 6.56 21.05 -15.20
CA VAL A 239 7.05 21.33 -13.84
C VAL A 239 6.31 22.49 -13.20
N ILE A 240 6.27 23.68 -13.82
CA ILE A 240 5.56 24.84 -13.26
C ILE A 240 4.05 24.60 -13.19
N ARG A 241 3.46 23.94 -14.20
CA ARG A 241 2.02 23.74 -14.31
C ARG A 241 1.44 22.71 -13.34
N PHE A 242 2.01 21.51 -13.27
CA PHE A 242 1.40 20.38 -12.55
C PHE A 242 2.04 20.10 -11.19
N ILE A 243 3.29 20.50 -10.98
CA ILE A 243 4.01 20.37 -9.70
C ILE A 243 4.04 21.75 -9.00
N GLY A 244 4.48 22.77 -9.72
CA GLY A 244 4.36 24.19 -9.39
C GLY A 244 4.85 24.58 -8.00
N GLU A 245 5.97 23.99 -7.58
CA GLU A 245 6.77 24.50 -6.46
C GLU A 245 7.28 25.92 -6.80
N THR A 246 7.30 26.80 -5.81
CA THR A 246 7.65 28.22 -5.96
C THR A 246 9.15 28.46 -5.93
N LYS A 247 9.92 27.70 -5.14
CA LYS A 247 11.37 27.88 -4.99
C LYS A 247 12.14 27.40 -6.23
N HIS A 248 13.08 28.22 -6.71
CA HIS A 248 13.78 27.96 -7.98
C HIS A 248 14.63 26.68 -7.95
N TYR A 249 15.39 26.44 -6.88
CA TYR A 249 16.28 25.26 -6.80
C TYR A 249 15.49 23.94 -6.85
N VAL A 250 14.33 23.88 -6.16
CA VAL A 250 13.47 22.69 -6.18
C VAL A 250 12.81 22.51 -7.56
N ARG A 251 12.44 23.60 -8.25
CA ARG A 251 11.97 23.51 -9.65
C ARG A 251 13.03 22.95 -10.59
N SER A 252 14.29 23.36 -10.44
CA SER A 252 15.41 22.80 -11.20
C SER A 252 15.62 21.31 -10.88
N GLN A 253 15.60 20.92 -9.61
CA GLN A 253 15.72 19.50 -9.21
C GLN A 253 14.56 18.65 -9.76
N ASN A 254 13.31 19.09 -9.60
CA ASN A 254 12.13 18.40 -10.11
C ASN A 254 12.19 18.22 -11.65
N ALA A 255 12.78 19.18 -12.38
CA ALA A 255 12.99 19.04 -13.82
C ALA A 255 14.05 17.96 -14.13
N SER A 256 15.19 17.97 -13.43
CA SER A 256 16.25 16.96 -13.56
C SER A 256 15.76 15.55 -13.21
N ASP A 257 15.00 15.40 -12.13
CA ASP A 257 14.45 14.11 -11.71
C ASP A 257 13.37 13.61 -12.68
N LEU A 258 12.58 14.51 -13.29
CA LEU A 258 11.65 14.15 -14.37
C LEU A 258 12.39 13.67 -15.63
N LEU A 259 13.53 14.27 -16.01
CA LEU A 259 14.33 13.79 -17.14
C LEU A 259 14.78 12.34 -16.90
N VAL A 260 15.39 12.08 -15.73
CA VAL A 260 15.82 10.73 -15.33
C VAL A 260 14.64 9.74 -15.27
N LEU A 261 13.50 10.15 -14.71
CA LEU A 261 12.29 9.31 -14.60
C LEU A 261 11.67 8.95 -15.96
N ASN A 262 11.91 9.77 -16.99
CA ASN A 262 11.38 9.61 -18.35
C ASN A 262 12.42 9.07 -19.34
N GLY A 263 13.66 8.84 -18.92
CA GLY A 263 14.74 8.37 -19.80
C GLY A 263 15.20 9.41 -20.82
N LEU A 264 15.14 10.69 -20.46
CA LEU A 264 15.56 11.82 -21.31
C LEU A 264 16.92 12.35 -20.83
N GLU A 265 17.80 12.69 -21.76
CA GLU A 265 19.09 13.30 -21.45
C GLU A 265 18.96 14.83 -21.35
N ASP A 266 18.08 15.42 -22.16
CA ASP A 266 17.84 16.86 -22.24
C ASP A 266 16.34 17.18 -22.38
N ALA A 267 15.88 18.26 -21.73
CA ALA A 267 14.53 18.80 -21.86
C ALA A 267 14.23 19.34 -23.27
N HIS A 268 15.24 19.61 -24.10
CA HIS A 268 15.08 19.96 -25.51
C HIS A 268 14.76 18.75 -26.42
N GLN A 269 14.90 17.51 -25.95
CA GLN A 269 14.57 16.29 -26.72
C GLN A 269 13.06 15.98 -26.78
N LEU A 270 12.20 16.83 -26.20
CA LEU A 270 10.75 16.61 -26.13
C LEU A 270 10.09 16.65 -27.52
N SER A 271 9.38 15.57 -27.86
CA SER A 271 8.62 15.43 -29.11
C SER A 271 7.12 15.68 -28.90
N THR A 272 6.47 16.37 -29.84
CA THR A 272 5.00 16.52 -29.84
C THR A 272 4.31 15.15 -29.81
N GLY A 273 3.32 14.99 -28.92
CA GLY A 273 2.60 13.73 -28.72
C GLY A 273 3.26 12.75 -27.76
N GLN A 274 4.52 12.98 -27.35
CA GLN A 274 5.21 12.20 -26.32
C GLN A 274 4.46 12.22 -24.99
N LEU A 275 4.57 11.15 -24.22
CA LEU A 275 3.97 11.05 -22.89
C LEU A 275 5.04 11.29 -21.82
N ILE A 276 4.80 12.27 -20.95
CA ILE A 276 5.64 12.54 -19.77
C ILE A 276 4.96 11.98 -18.51
N LYS A 277 5.71 11.11 -17.84
CA LYS A 277 5.42 10.40 -16.61
C LYS A 277 5.74 11.28 -15.40
N ILE A 278 4.76 11.55 -14.55
CA ILE A 278 4.87 12.43 -13.37
C ILE A 278 4.38 11.67 -12.11
N PRO A 279 5.16 11.60 -11.03
CA PRO A 279 4.75 10.93 -9.79
C PRO A 279 3.47 11.54 -9.21
N LEU A 280 2.49 10.71 -8.83
CA LEU A 280 1.25 11.21 -8.23
C LEU A 280 1.49 12.05 -6.96
N LYS A 281 2.53 11.72 -6.17
CA LYS A 281 2.95 12.51 -4.99
C LYS A 281 3.49 13.92 -5.31
N TRP A 282 3.73 14.26 -6.58
CA TRP A 282 4.17 15.58 -7.03
C TRP A 282 3.05 16.40 -7.69
N ILE A 283 1.90 15.80 -7.98
CA ILE A 283 0.79 16.52 -8.63
C ILE A 283 0.08 17.42 -7.63
N ARG A 284 -0.07 18.71 -7.98
CA ARG A 284 -0.83 19.69 -7.22
C ARG A 284 -2.26 19.23 -6.96
N ALA A 285 -2.74 19.51 -5.74
CA ALA A 285 -4.09 19.16 -5.31
C ALA A 285 -5.20 19.68 -6.25
N GLU A 286 -4.99 20.80 -6.94
CA GLU A 286 -5.92 21.35 -7.94
C GLU A 286 -6.18 20.40 -9.13
N TYR A 287 -5.21 19.55 -9.50
CA TYR A 287 -5.33 18.54 -10.55
C TYR A 287 -5.74 17.16 -10.02
N LEU A 288 -5.73 16.94 -8.70
CA LEU A 288 -6.23 15.70 -8.10
C LEU A 288 -7.74 15.78 -7.89
N HIS A 289 -8.43 14.65 -8.09
CA HIS A 289 -9.82 14.49 -7.63
C HIS A 289 -10.11 13.02 -7.29
N GLN A 290 -11.22 12.79 -6.59
CA GLN A 290 -11.64 11.48 -6.14
C GLN A 290 -12.64 10.88 -7.14
N VAL A 291 -12.54 9.59 -7.48
CA VAL A 291 -13.42 8.92 -8.46
C VAL A 291 -14.87 8.87 -7.97
N PRO A 292 -15.82 9.67 -8.52
CA PRO A 292 -17.01 10.11 -7.77
C PRO A 292 -17.89 9.01 -7.14
N GLY A 293 -18.01 7.84 -7.77
CA GLY A 293 -18.87 6.74 -7.29
C GLY A 293 -18.48 6.11 -5.93
N ILE A 294 -17.28 6.40 -5.42
CA ILE A 294 -16.72 5.78 -4.19
C ILE A 294 -16.73 6.76 -2.99
N TYR A 295 -16.93 8.07 -3.23
CA TYR A 295 -16.68 9.14 -2.25
C TYR A 295 -17.84 10.11 -2.07
N ARG A 296 -19.07 9.73 -2.45
CA ARG A 296 -20.24 10.35 -1.83
C ARG A 296 -20.06 10.26 -0.31
N ILE A 297 -20.26 11.35 0.40
CA ILE A 297 -20.17 11.36 1.86
C ILE A 297 -21.58 11.14 2.38
N SER A 298 -21.76 10.43 3.49
CA SER A 298 -23.12 10.17 4.06
C SER A 298 -23.90 11.44 4.42
N LYS A 299 -23.24 12.61 4.48
CA LYS A 299 -23.89 13.92 4.54
C LYS A 299 -24.75 14.22 3.32
N ASP A 300 -24.30 13.83 2.12
CA ASP A 300 -24.97 14.14 0.85
C ASP A 300 -26.28 13.35 0.74
N LEU A 301 -26.26 12.08 1.15
CA LEU A 301 -27.45 11.23 1.23
C LEU A 301 -28.48 11.77 2.24
N ASN A 302 -28.03 12.33 3.37
CA ASN A 302 -28.92 12.97 4.36
C ASN A 302 -29.42 14.36 3.93
N ALA A 303 -28.87 14.94 2.85
CA ALA A 303 -29.40 16.13 2.20
C ALA A 303 -30.42 15.75 1.12
N GLU A 304 -30.04 14.86 0.18
CA GLU A 304 -30.93 14.34 -0.87
C GLU A 304 -32.19 13.68 -0.26
N ALA A 305 -32.06 12.95 0.84
CA ALA A 305 -33.21 12.33 1.54
C ALA A 305 -34.14 13.31 2.28
N LYS A 306 -33.73 14.57 2.48
CA LYS A 306 -34.61 15.62 3.05
C LYS A 306 -35.37 16.42 2.00
N GLU A 307 -34.97 16.35 0.73
CA GLU A 307 -35.67 16.98 -0.39
C GLU A 307 -36.55 15.97 -1.16
N ALA A 308 -36.59 14.70 -0.71
CA ALA A 308 -37.23 13.58 -1.39
C ALA A 308 -38.39 12.90 -0.61
N GLU A 309 -39.12 13.63 0.25
CA GLU A 309 -40.43 13.17 0.73
C GLU A 309 -41.52 13.45 -0.33
N PRO A 310 -42.19 12.41 -0.89
CA PRO A 310 -43.18 12.60 -1.94
C PRO A 310 -44.55 13.03 -1.38
N GLN A 311 -45.03 14.18 -1.81
CA GLN A 311 -46.43 14.57 -1.59
C GLN A 311 -47.38 13.53 -2.20
N ARG A 312 -48.28 12.97 -1.38
CA ARG A 312 -49.48 12.23 -1.83
C ARG A 312 -50.70 12.74 -1.08
N GLY A 313 -51.80 12.89 -1.79
CA GLY A 313 -52.95 13.68 -1.34
C GLY A 313 -54.07 12.89 -0.65
N ILE A 314 -54.75 13.60 0.25
CA ILE A 314 -56.22 13.70 0.39
C ILE A 314 -57.03 12.39 0.31
N SER A 315 -57.60 11.99 1.45
CA SER A 315 -59.03 11.63 1.56
C SER A 315 -59.57 11.87 2.98
N THR A 316 -60.72 12.54 3.04
CA THR A 316 -61.81 12.62 4.05
C THR A 316 -61.77 11.60 5.21
N GLU A 317 -62.11 11.92 6.48
CA GLU A 317 -63.40 12.48 6.96
C GLU A 317 -63.40 13.18 8.35
N ILE A 318 -64.41 14.07 8.55
CA ILE A 318 -65.14 14.46 9.79
C ILE A 318 -64.36 15.00 11.02
N GLY A 319 -64.63 16.26 11.41
CA GLY A 319 -64.31 16.81 12.75
C GLY A 319 -64.20 18.35 12.84
N LEU A 320 -65.28 19.05 13.22
CA LEU A 320 -65.36 20.51 13.46
C LEU A 320 -65.50 20.81 14.98
N PRO A 321 -65.40 22.07 15.51
CA PRO A 321 -65.04 23.37 14.89
C PRO A 321 -64.06 24.26 15.73
N GLN A 322 -63.97 25.56 15.35
CA GLN A 322 -63.45 26.77 16.06
C GLN A 322 -61.99 27.16 15.72
N ALA A 323 -61.76 28.22 14.92
CA ALA A 323 -61.79 29.68 15.21
C ALA A 323 -60.40 30.19 15.67
N GLU A 324 -59.89 31.38 15.31
CA GLU A 324 -60.50 32.58 14.71
C GLU A 324 -59.44 33.45 13.96
N LYS A 325 -59.89 34.50 13.24
CA LYS A 325 -59.13 35.60 12.57
C LYS A 325 -58.27 35.20 11.34
N LEU A 326 -58.52 35.66 10.11
CA LEU A 326 -58.73 37.00 9.52
C LEU A 326 -57.49 37.90 9.43
N TYR A 327 -56.96 38.06 8.20
CA TYR A 327 -56.65 39.28 7.42
C TYR A 327 -56.07 38.78 6.06
N GLN A 328 -56.53 39.11 4.83
CA GLN A 328 -56.69 40.40 4.12
C GLN A 328 -55.38 41.23 4.07
N ILE A 329 -54.94 41.93 3.01
CA ILE A 329 -55.36 42.16 1.60
C ILE A 329 -54.12 42.78 0.87
N SER A 330 -53.83 42.67 -0.44
CA SER A 330 -54.38 41.93 -1.58
C SER A 330 -53.35 41.76 -2.73
N ILE A 331 -53.71 40.92 -3.72
CA ILE A 331 -53.39 40.99 -5.17
C ILE A 331 -52.83 42.34 -5.68
N ILE A 332 -51.75 42.30 -6.49
CA ILE A 332 -51.54 43.14 -7.69
C ILE A 332 -51.07 42.22 -8.84
N SER A 333 -51.37 42.59 -10.09
CA SER A 333 -51.17 41.78 -11.30
C SER A 333 -50.40 42.56 -12.38
N GLN A 334 -49.58 41.84 -13.17
CA GLN A 334 -48.85 42.31 -14.36
C GLN A 334 -47.73 43.36 -14.10
N ARG A 335 -46.61 43.37 -14.83
CA ARG A 335 -46.17 42.57 -15.99
C ARG A 335 -44.85 41.85 -15.70
#